data_AF-A0A0F4IVL4-F1
#
_entry.id   AF-A0A0F4IVL4-F1
#
_cell.length_a   1.000
_cell.length_b   1.000
_cell.length_c   1.000
_cell.angle_alpha   90.00
_cell.angle_beta   90.00
_cell.angle_gamma   90.00
#
_symmetry.space_group_name_H-M   'P 1'
#
loop_
_entity.id
_entity.type
_entity.pdbx_description
1 polymer ?
#
loop_
_entity_poly.entity_id
_entity_poly.type
_entity_poly.pdbx_seq_one_letter_code
_entity_poly.pdbx_strand_id
1 'polypeptide(L)'
;MSRRAPRSAAASAALSAALAAALAASAFLSAPVASAHGTGPGAEPGHADAEAAAIGADHARAHAERRSAAAGAAEYPQATRTASLAALTSSQAAANKAFSAARDGRFAEFFPSPDFGVHLAQLPTGKVLLFSFERVEVDPTKETGPTDRIGRTNAGRAFLWDPAKGTGARAFKEVRPPTVLMPDGTWVPRPAPFFCAGHAFLPNGMLAVFGGNAGGKGGSGAKLSFVFDPWTETWFRNRDMSVGRWYPSVVTGADGRQTIMSGQSERGTGTPTPVVERFPAKGLPVPWRTYDIPTGMAVERFRADAPFRNDYPHLFSLRDGMIYGLGRDADQQWRFDPVKETRTGLPRRPADFRGYGSAVPLPAGLRGPDSVLVLGGDPHDPNTYRLSGGRWSTERPRAFGRTQDDTLILPDATLLTVNGALSTRDYGHGPFNPRADLKYRQTELRDARGRWRLGPAQRLPRGYHSNALVMPDGRVMVTGDELQQIANDPDIRDAMDGSIEIYEPAYLHQGGTRPALDRVPGGELAHDALFEVRSRTASAVRRAVLLAPTTVTHAVNTSQRHLELAVTAVRGETMTLRTPRTAADAPPGYYMLFLLDGRGVPSTARWVKLGRR
;
A
#
# COMPACT_ATOMS: atom_id res chain seq x y z
N MET A 1 -0.45 18.85 -69.22
CA MET A 1 -0.65 20.30 -69.42
C MET A 1 -2.14 20.61 -69.38
N SER A 2 -2.53 21.71 -68.71
CA SER A 2 -3.88 22.32 -68.63
C SER A 2 -4.98 21.53 -67.88
N ARG A 3 -5.18 21.69 -66.56
CA ARG A 3 -5.87 22.77 -65.79
C ARG A 3 -7.33 23.05 -66.21
N ARG A 4 -8.28 22.70 -65.34
CA ARG A 4 -9.10 23.65 -64.52
C ARG A 4 -10.18 22.90 -63.71
N ALA A 5 -10.25 23.22 -62.42
CA ALA A 5 -11.46 23.15 -61.60
C ALA A 5 -12.05 24.58 -61.50
N PRO A 6 -13.34 24.73 -61.15
CA PRO A 6 -13.63 25.25 -59.81
C PRO A 6 -14.86 24.62 -59.13
N ARG A 7 -15.10 25.11 -57.91
CA ARG A 7 -15.89 24.59 -56.78
C ARG A 7 -17.42 24.81 -56.88
N SER A 8 -18.10 24.05 -56.01
CA SER A 8 -19.31 24.36 -55.21
C SER A 8 -20.66 24.58 -55.90
N ALA A 9 -21.66 23.76 -55.57
CA ALA A 9 -22.70 24.07 -54.57
C ALA A 9 -23.77 22.96 -54.54
N ALA A 10 -24.27 22.68 -53.35
CA ALA A 10 -25.23 21.63 -53.05
C ALA A 10 -26.67 22.00 -53.46
N ALA A 11 -27.45 20.96 -53.67
CA ALA A 11 -28.84 20.92 -54.06
C ALA A 11 -29.82 21.35 -52.95
N SER A 12 -31.01 21.82 -53.33
CA SER A 12 -32.25 21.75 -52.54
C SER A 12 -33.49 22.04 -53.40
N ALA A 13 -34.37 21.04 -53.54
CA ALA A 13 -35.81 21.11 -53.82
C ALA A 13 -36.39 19.70 -53.56
N ALA A 14 -36.95 19.40 -52.39
CA ALA A 14 -38.30 19.66 -51.88
C ALA A 14 -39.39 18.74 -52.47
N LEU A 15 -39.92 17.84 -51.63
CA LEU A 15 -41.35 17.51 -51.36
C LEU A 15 -41.37 16.29 -50.39
N SER A 16 -41.82 16.42 -49.13
CA SER A 16 -43.20 16.20 -48.63
C SER A 16 -43.69 14.75 -48.82
N ALA A 17 -44.23 13.99 -47.86
CA ALA A 17 -44.44 14.04 -46.42
C ALA A 17 -44.99 12.64 -46.03
N ALA A 18 -44.66 12.09 -44.85
CA ALA A 18 -45.58 11.36 -43.95
C ALA A 18 -44.81 10.64 -42.83
N LEU A 19 -45.22 10.97 -41.60
CA LEU A 19 -44.81 10.41 -40.31
C LEU A 19 -45.08 8.89 -40.22
N ALA A 20 -44.08 8.12 -39.79
CA ALA A 20 -44.28 6.91 -38.98
C ALA A 20 -43.00 6.63 -38.18
N ALA A 21 -43.20 6.36 -36.90
CA ALA A 21 -42.20 6.25 -35.85
C ALA A 21 -41.31 5.00 -35.97
N ALA A 22 -40.01 5.16 -35.69
CA ALA A 22 -39.17 4.22 -34.92
C ALA A 22 -37.70 4.66 -34.98
N LEU A 23 -37.24 5.41 -33.96
CA LEU A 23 -35.82 5.55 -33.64
C LEU A 23 -35.56 4.71 -32.39
N ALA A 24 -34.91 3.56 -32.57
CA ALA A 24 -34.32 2.79 -31.49
C ALA A 24 -33.04 3.49 -31.04
N ALA A 25 -33.15 4.31 -29.98
CA ALA A 25 -32.02 4.76 -29.19
C ALA A 25 -31.93 3.88 -27.94
N SER A 26 -30.86 3.10 -27.84
CA SER A 26 -30.53 2.28 -26.68
C SER A 26 -30.09 3.19 -25.52
N ALA A 27 -31.04 3.63 -24.71
CA ALA A 27 -30.78 4.25 -23.41
C ALA A 27 -30.72 3.16 -22.33
N PHE A 28 -29.54 2.89 -21.78
CA PHE A 28 -29.44 2.24 -20.47
C PHE A 28 -29.63 3.31 -19.40
N LEU A 29 -30.83 3.35 -18.84
CA LEU A 29 -31.22 4.17 -17.70
C LEU A 29 -30.49 3.69 -16.44
N SER A 30 -29.62 4.55 -15.92
CA SER A 30 -29.26 4.62 -14.52
C SER A 30 -30.46 5.14 -13.71
N ALA A 31 -31.07 4.28 -12.90
CA ALA A 31 -32.12 4.71 -11.98
C ALA A 31 -31.51 5.35 -10.72
N PRO A 32 -32.07 6.46 -10.22
CA PRO A 32 -31.71 7.02 -8.92
C PRO A 32 -32.38 6.18 -7.83
N VAL A 33 -31.62 5.77 -6.82
CA VAL A 33 -32.21 5.18 -5.60
C VAL A 33 -32.89 6.31 -4.85
N ALA A 34 -34.21 6.36 -4.93
CA ALA A 34 -35.04 7.25 -4.15
C ALA A 34 -34.98 6.85 -2.67
N SER A 35 -34.70 7.85 -1.83
CA SER A 35 -34.97 7.86 -0.40
C SER A 35 -36.44 7.49 -0.14
N ALA A 36 -36.66 6.37 0.54
CA ALA A 36 -37.91 6.10 1.23
C ALA A 36 -37.66 6.22 2.73
N HIS A 37 -37.98 7.39 3.28
CA HIS A 37 -38.18 7.56 4.71
C HIS A 37 -39.43 6.78 5.14
N GLY A 38 -39.21 5.68 5.85
CA GLY A 38 -40.19 5.07 6.74
C GLY A 38 -39.75 5.29 8.19
N THR A 39 -40.36 6.27 8.86
CA THR A 39 -40.23 6.46 10.31
C THR A 39 -41.20 5.54 11.03
N GLY A 40 -40.69 4.61 11.85
CA GLY A 40 -41.48 3.82 12.80
C GLY A 40 -40.61 2.86 13.63
N PRO A 41 -40.78 2.79 14.97
CA PRO A 41 -40.02 1.88 15.81
C PRO A 41 -40.69 0.50 15.84
N GLY A 42 -40.08 -0.49 15.22
CA GLY A 42 -40.54 -1.88 15.27
C GLY A 42 -39.43 -2.81 14.82
N ALA A 43 -38.90 -3.61 15.75
CA ALA A 43 -37.98 -4.69 15.43
C ALA A 43 -38.74 -5.76 14.63
N GLU A 44 -38.28 -6.05 13.41
CA GLU A 44 -38.71 -7.25 12.67
C GLU A 44 -38.30 -8.51 13.47
N PRO A 45 -39.24 -9.40 13.86
CA PRO A 45 -38.97 -10.53 14.75
C PRO A 45 -37.93 -11.55 14.22
N GLY A 46 -37.73 -11.62 12.89
CA GLY A 46 -36.94 -12.68 12.26
C GLY A 46 -35.42 -12.62 12.50
N HIS A 47 -34.87 -11.45 12.86
CA HIS A 47 -33.41 -11.28 13.00
C HIS A 47 -32.85 -11.79 14.33
N ALA A 48 -33.64 -11.72 15.42
CA ALA A 48 -33.20 -12.15 16.75
C ALA A 48 -33.15 -13.68 16.87
N ASP A 49 -34.07 -14.38 16.21
CA ASP A 49 -34.17 -15.84 16.23
C ASP A 49 -33.01 -16.50 15.46
N ALA A 50 -32.61 -15.91 14.32
CA ALA A 50 -31.45 -16.37 13.55
C ALA A 50 -30.12 -16.14 14.28
N GLU A 51 -29.99 -15.02 15.02
CA GLU A 51 -28.81 -14.73 15.82
C GLU A 51 -28.73 -15.63 17.07
N ALA A 52 -29.85 -15.86 17.76
CA ALA A 52 -29.93 -16.80 18.87
C ALA A 52 -29.57 -18.24 18.47
N ALA A 53 -29.95 -18.66 17.26
CA ALA A 53 -29.58 -19.96 16.70
C ALA A 53 -28.07 -20.09 16.42
N ALA A 54 -27.38 -18.99 16.11
CA ALA A 54 -25.96 -18.99 15.75
C ALA A 54 -25.00 -18.79 16.94
N ILE A 55 -25.38 -17.96 17.93
CA ILE A 55 -24.50 -17.56 19.04
C ILE A 55 -25.08 -17.83 20.44
N GLY A 56 -26.26 -18.45 20.53
CA GLY A 56 -26.95 -18.75 21.78
C GLY A 56 -27.81 -17.58 22.28
N ALA A 57 -28.93 -17.91 22.93
CA ALA A 57 -29.97 -16.97 23.31
C ALA A 57 -29.48 -15.82 24.22
N ASP A 58 -28.57 -16.09 25.15
CA ASP A 58 -28.07 -15.06 26.07
C ASP A 58 -27.10 -14.08 25.38
N HIS A 59 -26.34 -14.55 24.40
CA HIS A 59 -25.46 -13.70 23.58
C HIS A 59 -26.25 -12.88 22.57
N ALA A 60 -27.29 -13.47 21.96
CA ALA A 60 -28.21 -12.74 21.09
C ALA A 60 -28.99 -11.66 21.86
N ARG A 61 -29.37 -11.92 23.11
CA ARG A 61 -30.00 -10.94 24.01
C ARG A 61 -29.05 -9.80 24.36
N ALA A 62 -27.80 -10.10 24.72
CA ALA A 62 -26.77 -9.08 24.96
C ALA A 62 -26.48 -8.24 23.70
N HIS A 63 -26.53 -8.85 22.51
CA HIS A 63 -26.43 -8.14 21.23
C HIS A 63 -27.64 -7.24 20.97
N ALA A 64 -28.86 -7.72 21.25
CA ALA A 64 -30.09 -6.94 21.12
C ALA A 64 -30.13 -5.75 22.07
N GLU A 65 -29.73 -5.94 23.33
CA GLU A 65 -29.60 -4.87 24.33
C GLU A 65 -28.56 -3.83 23.91
N ARG A 66 -27.40 -4.25 23.39
CA ARG A 66 -26.38 -3.34 22.84
C ARG A 66 -26.86 -2.58 21.61
N ARG A 67 -27.63 -3.22 20.71
CA ARG A 67 -28.26 -2.55 19.56
C ARG A 67 -29.27 -1.51 20.02
N SER A 68 -30.11 -1.87 21.00
CA SER A 68 -31.12 -0.95 21.55
C SER A 68 -30.48 0.21 22.32
N ALA A 69 -29.35 0.00 23.00
CA ALA A 69 -28.57 1.05 23.64
C ALA A 69 -27.83 1.95 22.62
N ALA A 70 -27.40 1.39 21.48
CA ALA A 70 -26.78 2.14 20.39
C ALA A 70 -27.80 2.93 19.54
N ALA A 71 -29.05 2.45 19.44
CA ALA A 71 -30.12 3.08 18.67
C ALA A 71 -30.58 4.45 19.21
N GLY A 72 -30.14 4.85 20.41
CA GLY A 72 -30.41 6.16 21.01
C GLY A 72 -29.18 7.00 21.35
N ALA A 73 -27.96 6.55 21.03
CA ALA A 73 -26.73 7.27 21.35
C ALA A 73 -26.30 8.16 20.17
N ALA A 74 -26.10 9.46 20.43
CA ALA A 74 -25.60 10.41 19.43
C ALA A 74 -24.14 10.12 18.99
N GLU A 75 -23.41 9.33 19.78
CA GLU A 75 -22.02 8.91 19.56
C GLU A 75 -21.87 7.40 19.79
N TYR A 76 -20.98 6.75 19.03
CA TYR A 76 -20.61 5.35 19.28
C TYR A 76 -20.03 5.23 20.71
N PRO A 77 -20.53 4.34 21.60
CA PRO A 77 -20.16 4.39 23.02
C PRO A 77 -18.73 3.91 23.33
N GLN A 78 -18.03 4.57 24.26
CA GLN A 78 -16.69 4.15 24.70
C GLN A 78 -16.68 2.73 25.27
N ALA A 79 -17.71 2.36 26.03
CA ALA A 79 -17.87 1.00 26.57
C ALA A 79 -17.97 -0.07 25.46
N THR A 80 -18.52 0.28 24.29
CA THR A 80 -18.57 -0.63 23.14
C THR A 80 -17.18 -0.84 22.56
N ARG A 81 -16.35 0.21 22.47
CA ARG A 81 -14.96 0.12 21.98
C ARG A 81 -14.11 -0.78 22.86
N THR A 82 -14.12 -0.52 24.17
CA THR A 82 -13.32 -1.28 25.14
C THR A 82 -13.75 -2.75 25.21
N ALA A 83 -15.07 -3.01 25.20
CA ALA A 83 -15.59 -4.38 25.16
C ALA A 83 -15.23 -5.11 23.85
N SER A 84 -15.28 -4.42 22.71
CA SER A 84 -14.90 -4.98 21.41
C SER A 84 -13.40 -5.32 21.37
N LEU A 85 -12.52 -4.42 21.82
CA LEU A 85 -11.08 -4.69 21.91
C LEU A 85 -10.78 -5.88 22.82
N ALA A 86 -11.45 -5.99 23.97
CA ALA A 86 -11.29 -7.12 24.89
C ALA A 86 -11.73 -8.45 24.25
N ALA A 87 -12.85 -8.46 23.52
CA ALA A 87 -13.33 -9.63 22.79
C ALA A 87 -12.38 -10.04 21.65
N LEU A 88 -11.85 -9.06 20.90
CA LEU A 88 -10.85 -9.31 19.86
C LEU A 88 -9.54 -9.86 20.43
N THR A 89 -9.09 -9.34 21.56
CA THR A 89 -7.91 -9.84 22.28
C THR A 89 -8.09 -11.29 22.71
N SER A 90 -9.23 -11.61 23.34
CA SER A 90 -9.53 -12.98 23.80
C SER A 90 -9.66 -13.96 22.63
N SER A 91 -10.36 -13.58 21.56
CA SER A 91 -10.54 -14.43 20.38
C SER A 91 -9.24 -14.65 19.61
N GLN A 92 -8.37 -13.63 19.51
CA GLN A 92 -7.03 -13.78 18.95
C GLN A 92 -6.22 -14.81 19.74
N ALA A 93 -6.18 -14.67 21.07
CA ALA A 93 -5.45 -15.60 21.93
C ALA A 93 -5.96 -17.04 21.78
N ALA A 94 -7.28 -17.23 21.66
CA ALA A 94 -7.88 -18.54 21.43
C ALA A 94 -7.49 -19.12 20.04
N ALA A 95 -7.64 -18.34 18.97
CA ALA A 95 -7.30 -18.77 17.61
C ALA A 95 -5.80 -19.10 17.46
N ASN A 96 -4.93 -18.31 18.10
CA ASN A 96 -3.48 -18.45 17.96
C ASN A 96 -2.90 -19.67 18.68
N LYS A 97 -3.65 -20.33 19.58
CA LYS A 97 -3.24 -21.61 20.21
C LYS A 97 -3.05 -22.74 19.21
N ALA A 98 -3.68 -22.67 18.03
CA ALA A 98 -3.55 -23.69 16.98
C ALA A 98 -2.24 -23.60 16.17
N PHE A 99 -1.47 -22.53 16.35
CA PHE A 99 -0.28 -22.24 15.57
C PHE A 99 0.99 -22.33 16.41
N SER A 100 2.10 -22.73 15.78
CA SER A 100 3.40 -22.80 16.43
C SER A 100 4.29 -21.68 15.93
N ALA A 101 4.91 -20.93 16.85
CA ALA A 101 5.81 -19.84 16.50
C ALA A 101 6.96 -20.31 15.57
N ALA A 102 7.49 -21.51 15.78
CA ALA A 102 8.56 -22.09 14.95
C ALA A 102 8.13 -22.49 13.52
N ARG A 103 6.82 -22.56 13.23
CA ARG A 103 6.32 -22.93 11.90
C ARG A 103 5.59 -21.78 11.21
N ASP A 104 4.83 -21.03 11.99
CA ASP A 104 3.83 -20.08 11.50
C ASP A 104 4.11 -18.64 11.96
N GLY A 105 5.15 -18.43 12.78
CA GLY A 105 5.40 -17.16 13.47
C GLY A 105 4.36 -16.88 14.56
N ARG A 106 4.42 -15.68 15.16
CA ARG A 106 3.46 -15.23 16.18
C ARG A 106 3.30 -13.72 16.19
N PHE A 107 2.13 -13.24 16.61
CA PHE A 107 1.98 -11.85 17.03
C PHE A 107 2.50 -11.69 18.46
N ALA A 108 3.43 -10.77 18.67
CA ALA A 108 4.16 -10.60 19.92
C ALA A 108 3.76 -9.34 20.69
N GLU A 109 3.42 -8.26 19.99
CA GLU A 109 3.16 -6.95 20.60
C GLU A 109 1.91 -6.29 19.99
N PHE A 110 1.20 -5.51 20.80
CA PHE A 110 0.08 -4.65 20.40
C PHE A 110 0.13 -3.38 21.24
N PHE A 111 0.24 -2.21 20.61
CA PHE A 111 0.39 -0.93 21.33
C PHE A 111 -0.23 0.25 20.55
N PRO A 112 -0.63 1.33 21.24
CA PRO A 112 -1.21 2.50 20.61
C PRO A 112 -0.20 3.28 19.74
N SER A 113 -0.72 4.01 18.77
CA SER A 113 0.03 4.92 17.90
C SER A 113 -0.70 6.25 17.77
N PRO A 114 -0.01 7.40 17.68
CA PRO A 114 -0.66 8.70 17.47
C PRO A 114 -1.23 8.88 16.07
N ASP A 115 -1.04 7.94 15.15
CA ASP A 115 -1.50 8.04 13.76
C ASP A 115 -2.17 6.74 13.35
N PHE A 116 -3.21 6.83 12.50
CA PHE A 116 -3.84 5.64 11.95
C PHE A 116 -2.84 4.79 11.15
N GLY A 117 -1.89 5.41 10.45
CA GLY A 117 -0.89 4.71 9.64
C GLY A 117 -1.39 4.31 8.25
N VAL A 118 -2.19 5.17 7.62
CA VAL A 118 -2.74 4.97 6.26
C VAL A 118 -1.65 4.91 5.19
N HIS A 119 -0.52 5.55 5.44
CA HIS A 119 0.70 5.42 4.65
C HIS A 119 1.87 5.09 5.57
N LEU A 120 2.74 4.18 5.12
CA LEU A 120 3.96 3.81 5.83
C LEU A 120 5.20 3.91 4.94
N ALA A 121 6.33 4.23 5.56
CA ALA A 121 7.65 4.05 4.95
C ALA A 121 8.70 3.61 5.98
N GLN A 122 9.37 2.49 5.71
CA GLN A 122 10.54 2.05 6.46
C GLN A 122 11.74 2.88 6.03
N LEU A 123 12.17 3.83 6.86
CA LEU A 123 13.24 4.75 6.51
C LEU A 123 14.62 4.09 6.66
N PRO A 124 15.62 4.52 5.87
CA PRO A 124 17.01 4.07 6.01
C PRO A 124 17.68 4.41 7.34
N THR A 125 17.03 5.21 8.20
CA THR A 125 17.44 5.47 9.58
C THR A 125 17.00 4.38 10.56
N GLY A 126 16.18 3.42 10.12
CA GLY A 126 15.56 2.40 10.96
C GLY A 126 14.21 2.83 11.57
N LYS A 127 13.89 4.13 11.53
CA LYS A 127 12.59 4.66 11.93
C LYS A 127 11.51 4.35 10.90
N VAL A 128 10.26 4.40 11.32
CA VAL A 128 9.10 4.28 10.44
C VAL A 128 8.40 5.62 10.35
N LEU A 129 8.18 6.12 9.13
CA LEU A 129 7.28 7.25 8.89
C LEU A 129 5.86 6.73 8.75
N LEU A 130 4.95 7.25 9.57
CA LEU A 130 3.51 7.06 9.49
C LEU A 130 2.90 8.40 9.07
N PHE A 131 1.98 8.40 8.11
CA PHE A 131 1.24 9.61 7.77
C PHE A 131 -0.16 9.30 7.25
N SER A 132 -1.08 10.21 7.52
CA SER A 132 -2.50 10.06 7.20
C SER A 132 -3.20 11.42 7.09
N PHE A 133 -4.17 11.68 7.96
CA PHE A 133 -5.02 12.86 8.02
C PHE A 133 -5.43 13.17 9.47
N GLU A 134 -5.72 14.43 9.75
CA GLU A 134 -6.35 14.83 11.02
C GLU A 134 -7.70 14.13 11.20
N ARG A 135 -7.94 13.52 12.35
CA ARG A 135 -9.18 12.78 12.64
C ARG A 135 -10.38 13.73 12.57
N VAL A 136 -11.35 13.40 11.71
CA VAL A 136 -12.57 14.21 11.49
C VAL A 136 -13.86 13.53 11.96
N GLU A 137 -13.76 12.28 12.41
CA GLU A 137 -14.89 11.45 12.83
C GLU A 137 -14.45 10.52 13.97
N VAL A 138 -15.38 10.23 14.88
CA VAL A 138 -15.20 9.31 16.02
C VAL A 138 -16.25 8.20 16.06
N ASP A 139 -17.25 8.26 15.18
CA ASP A 139 -18.22 7.22 14.93
C ASP A 139 -17.74 6.32 13.79
N PRO A 140 -17.34 5.06 14.07
CA PRO A 140 -16.81 4.15 13.06
C PRO A 140 -17.88 3.69 12.05
N THR A 141 -19.15 4.07 12.24
CA THR A 141 -20.25 3.74 11.32
C THR A 141 -20.43 4.77 10.19
N LYS A 142 -19.54 5.76 10.11
CA LYS A 142 -19.56 6.86 9.14
C LYS A 142 -18.25 6.92 8.34
N GLU A 143 -18.20 7.77 7.32
CA GLU A 143 -16.96 8.06 6.60
C GLU A 143 -15.94 8.75 7.52
N THR A 144 -14.87 8.02 7.82
CA THR A 144 -13.81 8.38 8.75
C THR A 144 -12.72 9.23 8.11
N GLY A 145 -12.49 9.07 6.81
CA GLY A 145 -11.51 9.84 6.04
C GLY A 145 -12.06 11.20 5.59
N PRO A 146 -11.21 12.22 5.40
CA PRO A 146 -11.63 13.56 4.98
C PRO A 146 -11.94 13.65 3.47
N THR A 147 -12.46 12.59 2.83
CA THR A 147 -12.66 12.46 1.38
C THR A 147 -13.27 13.72 0.75
N ASP A 148 -14.41 14.17 1.28
CA ASP A 148 -15.13 15.35 0.76
C ASP A 148 -14.90 16.64 1.57
N ARG A 149 -14.04 16.61 2.58
CA ARG A 149 -13.79 17.78 3.42
C ARG A 149 -12.93 18.81 2.68
N ILE A 150 -13.27 20.09 2.81
CA ILE A 150 -12.48 21.23 2.31
C ILE A 150 -12.16 22.19 3.47
N GLY A 151 -11.26 23.14 3.26
CA GLY A 151 -10.83 24.06 4.31
C GLY A 151 -10.01 23.39 5.43
N ARG A 152 -10.05 23.98 6.62
CA ARG A 152 -9.14 23.64 7.74
C ARG A 152 -9.16 22.16 8.16
N THR A 153 -10.28 21.46 7.96
CA THR A 153 -10.47 20.08 8.42
C THR A 153 -9.89 19.04 7.45
N ASN A 154 -9.58 19.41 6.20
CA ASN A 154 -8.82 18.55 5.29
C ASN A 154 -7.32 18.84 5.45
N ALA A 155 -6.73 18.30 6.50
CA ALA A 155 -5.33 18.51 6.85
C ALA A 155 -4.60 17.16 7.00
N GLY A 156 -3.35 17.13 6.55
CA GLY A 156 -2.49 15.96 6.73
C GLY A 156 -1.75 15.98 8.06
N ARG A 157 -1.36 14.81 8.53
CA ARG A 157 -0.53 14.61 9.73
C ARG A 157 0.54 13.55 9.44
N ALA A 158 1.65 13.60 10.18
CA ALA A 158 2.73 12.64 10.03
C ALA A 158 3.55 12.50 11.31
N PHE A 159 3.99 11.29 11.59
CA PHE A 159 4.75 10.90 12.77
C PHE A 159 5.89 9.96 12.41
N LEU A 160 7.01 10.08 13.11
CA LEU A 160 8.07 9.10 13.13
C LEU A 160 7.90 8.19 14.33
N TRP A 161 7.87 6.88 14.11
CA TRP A 161 8.11 5.89 15.15
C TRP A 161 9.58 5.47 15.14
N ASP A 162 10.22 5.50 16.31
CA ASP A 162 11.58 5.01 16.53
C ASP A 162 11.54 3.71 17.35
N PRO A 163 11.64 2.54 16.71
CA PRO A 163 11.59 1.24 17.40
C PRO A 163 12.68 1.09 18.47
N ALA A 164 13.82 1.79 18.34
CA ALA A 164 14.89 1.73 19.34
C ALA A 164 14.51 2.41 20.66
N LYS A 165 13.49 3.28 20.65
CA LYS A 165 12.92 3.91 21.85
C LYS A 165 11.73 3.13 22.42
N GLY A 166 11.39 1.98 21.85
CA GLY A 166 10.31 1.12 22.29
C GLY A 166 8.94 1.49 21.70
N THR A 167 7.89 1.23 22.46
CA THR A 167 6.49 1.26 21.99
C THR A 167 5.63 2.33 22.68
N GLY A 168 6.17 3.02 23.69
CA GLY A 168 5.46 4.10 24.39
C GLY A 168 5.43 5.40 23.60
N ALA A 169 4.61 6.37 24.04
CA ALA A 169 4.43 7.67 23.37
C ALA A 169 5.75 8.41 23.04
N ARG A 170 6.79 8.27 23.87
CA ARG A 170 8.11 8.91 23.64
C ARG A 170 8.89 8.33 22.46
N ALA A 171 8.48 7.17 21.94
CA ALA A 171 9.02 6.58 20.72
C ALA A 171 8.46 7.25 19.46
N PHE A 172 7.42 8.10 19.60
CA PHE A 172 6.82 8.82 18.50
C PHE A 172 7.24 10.29 18.51
N LYS A 173 7.47 10.85 17.32
CA LYS A 173 7.75 12.28 17.10
C LYS A 173 6.87 12.80 15.98
N GLU A 174 6.10 13.85 16.22
CA GLU A 174 5.37 14.55 15.16
C GLU A 174 6.37 15.18 14.17
N VAL A 175 6.13 14.94 12.88
CA VAL A 175 6.88 15.55 11.76
C VAL A 175 5.88 16.19 10.80
N ARG A 176 5.23 17.25 11.30
CA ARG A 176 4.09 17.90 10.66
C ARG A 176 4.36 18.26 9.19
N PRO A 177 3.43 17.94 8.26
CA PRO A 177 3.52 18.37 6.87
C PRO A 177 3.60 19.90 6.73
N PRO A 178 4.25 20.43 5.69
CA PRO A 178 4.30 21.87 5.45
C PRO A 178 2.91 22.47 5.28
N THR A 179 2.72 23.70 5.75
CA THR A 179 1.49 24.44 5.53
C THR A 179 1.35 24.85 4.06
N VAL A 180 0.20 24.57 3.46
CA VAL A 180 -0.12 24.89 2.07
C VAL A 180 -1.43 25.68 1.95
N LEU A 181 -1.55 26.39 0.84
CA LEU A 181 -2.78 26.98 0.36
C LEU A 181 -3.34 26.09 -0.75
N MET A 182 -4.48 25.45 -0.49
CA MET A 182 -5.11 24.55 -1.45
C MET A 182 -6.07 25.31 -2.36
N PRO A 183 -6.09 25.03 -3.68
CA PRO A 183 -7.04 25.60 -4.62
C PRO A 183 -8.43 24.92 -4.51
N ASP A 184 -8.96 24.80 -3.30
CA ASP A 184 -10.24 24.15 -2.98
C ASP A 184 -11.42 25.15 -2.87
N GLY A 185 -11.19 26.40 -3.30
CA GLY A 185 -12.14 27.51 -3.19
C GLY A 185 -12.09 28.27 -1.86
N THR A 186 -11.53 27.67 -0.80
CA THR A 186 -11.42 28.32 0.52
C THR A 186 -10.07 29.01 0.72
N TRP A 187 -9.01 28.47 0.12
CA TRP A 187 -7.63 28.97 0.23
C TRP A 187 -7.15 29.14 1.68
N VAL A 188 -7.70 28.35 2.61
CA VAL A 188 -7.30 28.44 4.02
C VAL A 188 -5.99 27.68 4.25
N PRO A 189 -4.96 28.30 4.89
CA PRO A 189 -3.71 27.63 5.24
C PRO A 189 -3.97 26.40 6.13
N ARG A 190 -3.33 25.28 5.79
CA ARG A 190 -3.40 24.03 6.57
C ARG A 190 -2.19 23.12 6.29
N PRO A 191 -1.85 22.18 7.19
CA PRO A 191 -0.90 21.11 6.88
C PRO A 191 -1.30 20.37 5.60
N ALA A 192 -0.34 20.15 4.71
CA ALA A 192 -0.59 19.56 3.41
C ALA A 192 -1.36 18.22 3.48
N PRO A 193 -2.51 18.09 2.80
CA PRO A 193 -3.37 16.91 2.89
C PRO A 193 -2.86 15.76 2.02
N PHE A 194 -1.81 15.07 2.48
CA PHE A 194 -1.19 13.93 1.77
C PHE A 194 -1.99 12.63 1.82
N PHE A 195 -3.14 12.61 2.51
CA PHE A 195 -4.04 11.47 2.49
C PHE A 195 -4.27 11.01 1.04
N CYS A 196 -4.02 9.72 0.79
CA CYS A 196 -4.17 9.07 -0.50
C CYS A 196 -3.17 9.53 -1.60
N ALA A 197 -2.00 10.00 -1.19
CA ALA A 197 -0.89 10.24 -2.11
C ALA A 197 -0.24 8.92 -2.58
N GLY A 198 0.62 9.00 -3.60
CA GLY A 198 1.53 7.94 -4.00
C GLY A 198 2.96 8.29 -3.64
N HIS A 199 3.79 7.29 -3.34
CA HIS A 199 5.14 7.55 -2.84
C HIS A 199 6.15 6.46 -3.20
N ALA A 200 7.41 6.86 -3.36
CA ALA A 200 8.54 5.98 -3.64
C ALA A 200 9.86 6.62 -3.17
N PHE A 201 10.86 5.78 -2.88
CA PHE A 201 12.18 6.26 -2.45
C PHE A 201 13.01 6.81 -3.61
N LEU A 202 13.67 7.93 -3.35
CA LEU A 202 14.76 8.48 -4.15
C LEU A 202 16.08 7.75 -3.85
N PRO A 203 17.08 7.80 -4.75
CA PRO A 203 18.37 7.15 -4.52
C PRO A 203 19.13 7.64 -3.28
N ASN A 204 18.90 8.88 -2.86
CA ASN A 204 19.46 9.46 -1.64
C ASN A 204 18.77 8.99 -0.33
N GLY A 205 17.76 8.11 -0.43
CA GLY A 205 17.03 7.57 0.72
C GLY A 205 15.86 8.44 1.20
N MET A 206 15.63 9.60 0.57
CA MET A 206 14.47 10.43 0.86
C MET A 206 13.19 9.83 0.23
N LEU A 207 12.03 10.09 0.84
CA LEU A 207 10.74 9.61 0.35
C LEU A 207 10.07 10.71 -0.48
N ALA A 208 9.85 10.47 -1.78
CA ALA A 208 9.07 11.37 -2.62
C ALA A 208 7.58 11.03 -2.53
N VAL A 209 6.73 12.03 -2.35
CA VAL A 209 5.28 11.93 -2.13
C VAL A 209 4.55 12.83 -3.13
N PHE A 210 3.59 12.26 -3.85
CA PHE A 210 2.90 12.91 -4.96
C PHE A 210 1.39 12.79 -4.83
N GLY A 211 0.69 13.91 -5.00
CA GLY A 211 -0.76 13.97 -4.94
C GLY A 211 -1.28 14.20 -3.52
N GLY A 212 -2.44 13.61 -3.23
CA GLY A 212 -3.15 13.79 -1.97
C GLY A 212 -4.58 14.30 -2.21
N ASN A 213 -5.26 14.65 -1.13
CA ASN A 213 -6.67 15.02 -1.18
C ASN A 213 -6.87 16.54 -1.23
N ALA A 214 -7.38 17.06 -2.35
CA ALA A 214 -7.83 18.45 -2.45
C ALA A 214 -9.20 18.68 -1.77
N GLY A 215 -10.00 17.63 -1.60
CA GLY A 215 -11.34 17.68 -1.02
C GLY A 215 -12.45 17.97 -2.04
N GLY A 216 -13.69 17.65 -1.65
CA GLY A 216 -14.90 17.83 -2.45
C GLY A 216 -15.02 16.91 -3.68
N LYS A 217 -16.21 16.90 -4.28
CA LYS A 217 -16.56 16.14 -5.51
C LYS A 217 -16.34 14.62 -5.40
N GLY A 218 -16.67 14.04 -4.25
CA GLY A 218 -16.45 12.63 -3.93
C GLY A 218 -14.98 12.29 -3.65
N GLY A 219 -14.11 13.29 -3.45
CA GLY A 219 -12.65 13.16 -3.39
C GLY A 219 -11.96 13.67 -4.66
N SER A 220 -11.03 14.61 -4.51
CA SER A 220 -10.35 15.28 -5.63
C SER A 220 -8.82 15.24 -5.49
N GLY A 221 -8.12 15.08 -6.61
CA GLY A 221 -6.66 15.01 -6.65
C GLY A 221 -5.96 16.34 -6.43
N ALA A 222 -5.00 16.36 -5.50
CA ALA A 222 -4.07 17.46 -5.32
C ALA A 222 -2.90 17.38 -6.32
N LYS A 223 -2.31 18.52 -6.69
CA LYS A 223 -1.11 18.58 -7.56
C LYS A 223 0.20 18.56 -6.77
N LEU A 224 0.14 18.27 -5.48
CA LEU A 224 1.25 18.44 -4.56
C LEU A 224 2.42 17.50 -4.87
N SER A 225 3.64 17.99 -4.68
CA SER A 225 4.88 17.22 -4.76
C SER A 225 5.79 17.58 -3.59
N PHE A 226 6.14 16.58 -2.79
CA PHE A 226 6.95 16.72 -1.60
C PHE A 226 8.02 15.65 -1.51
N VAL A 227 9.06 15.93 -0.73
CA VAL A 227 10.08 14.98 -0.34
C VAL A 227 10.27 15.04 1.17
N PHE A 228 10.25 13.90 1.84
CA PHE A 228 10.63 13.78 3.24
C PHE A 228 12.09 13.36 3.35
N ASP A 229 12.88 14.17 4.05
CA ASP A 229 14.27 13.89 4.39
C ASP A 229 14.33 13.14 5.74
N PRO A 230 14.67 11.83 5.76
CA PRO A 230 14.74 11.07 6.99
C PRO A 230 15.95 11.43 7.86
N TRP A 231 16.96 12.12 7.32
CA TRP A 231 18.19 12.47 8.02
C TRP A 231 18.01 13.73 8.86
N THR A 232 17.29 14.71 8.32
CA THR A 232 16.93 15.96 9.00
C THR A 232 15.50 15.96 9.56
N GLU A 233 14.73 14.89 9.29
CA GLU A 233 13.33 14.71 9.70
C GLU A 233 12.43 15.87 9.24
N THR A 234 12.69 16.39 8.03
CA THR A 234 12.07 17.60 7.48
C THR A 234 11.41 17.32 6.13
N TRP A 235 10.28 17.99 5.88
CA TRP A 235 9.59 17.97 4.59
C TRP A 235 10.03 19.13 3.69
N PHE A 236 10.24 18.84 2.41
CA PHE A 236 10.59 19.80 1.37
C PHE A 236 9.55 19.80 0.25
N ARG A 237 9.13 20.99 -0.20
CA ARG A 237 8.19 21.15 -1.30
C ARG A 237 8.91 21.25 -2.65
N ASN A 238 8.36 20.59 -3.65
CA ASN A 238 8.78 20.67 -5.05
C ASN A 238 7.72 21.39 -5.90
N ARG A 239 7.99 21.56 -7.19
CA ARG A 239 6.97 22.13 -8.09
C ARG A 239 5.81 21.16 -8.20
N ASP A 240 4.61 21.71 -8.24
CA ASP A 240 3.38 20.94 -8.39
C ASP A 240 3.39 20.14 -9.70
N MET A 241 2.70 18.99 -9.68
CA MET A 241 2.44 18.17 -10.86
C MET A 241 1.57 18.93 -11.88
N SER A 242 1.59 18.49 -13.13
CA SER A 242 0.75 19.10 -14.17
C SER A 242 -0.75 18.85 -13.97
N VAL A 243 -1.09 17.72 -13.34
CA VAL A 243 -2.45 17.24 -13.10
C VAL A 243 -2.63 16.81 -11.64
N GLY A 244 -3.85 16.94 -11.12
CA GLY A 244 -4.19 16.48 -9.77
C GLY A 244 -4.16 14.96 -9.72
N ARG A 245 -3.79 14.41 -8.56
CA ARG A 245 -3.79 12.97 -8.32
C ARG A 245 -4.23 12.65 -6.89
N TRP A 246 -5.35 11.94 -6.76
CA TRP A 246 -5.77 11.22 -5.57
C TRP A 246 -5.68 9.73 -5.89
N TYR A 247 -5.01 8.92 -5.09
CA TYR A 247 -4.68 7.52 -5.38
C TYR A 247 -3.75 7.21 -6.58
N PRO A 248 -2.64 7.96 -6.80
CA PRO A 248 -1.66 7.58 -7.82
C PRO A 248 -0.70 6.49 -7.33
N SER A 249 -0.16 5.71 -8.27
CA SER A 249 0.98 4.84 -7.99
C SER A 249 2.29 5.47 -8.45
N VAL A 250 3.37 5.20 -7.71
CA VAL A 250 4.71 5.76 -7.97
C VAL A 250 5.73 4.64 -7.88
N VAL A 251 6.62 4.52 -8.86
CA VAL A 251 7.67 3.46 -8.88
C VAL A 251 9.03 4.05 -9.24
N THR A 252 10.08 3.57 -8.58
CA THR A 252 11.47 3.94 -8.90
C THR A 252 12.03 3.06 -10.03
N GLY A 253 12.50 3.70 -11.09
CA GLY A 253 13.13 3.07 -12.25
C GLY A 253 14.63 2.83 -12.08
N ALA A 254 15.25 2.16 -13.05
CA ALA A 254 16.68 1.85 -13.05
C ALA A 254 17.58 3.10 -13.07
N ASP A 255 17.08 4.23 -13.56
CA ASP A 255 17.81 5.51 -13.55
C ASP A 255 17.63 6.30 -12.23
N GLY A 256 16.91 5.74 -11.26
CA GLY A 256 16.62 6.36 -9.97
C GLY A 256 15.47 7.38 -9.99
N ARG A 257 14.82 7.60 -11.15
CA ARG A 257 13.64 8.48 -11.23
C ARG A 257 12.37 7.75 -10.83
N GLN A 258 11.45 8.53 -10.27
CA GLN A 258 10.10 8.10 -9.90
C GLN A 258 9.19 8.30 -11.11
N THR A 259 8.47 7.27 -11.50
CA THR A 259 7.41 7.34 -12.51
C THR A 259 6.05 7.31 -11.80
N ILE A 260 5.19 8.27 -12.13
CA ILE A 260 3.91 8.56 -11.46
C ILE A 260 2.78 8.29 -12.46
N MET A 261 1.80 7.47 -12.09
CA MET A 261 0.69 7.09 -12.96
C MET A 261 -0.66 7.05 -12.23
N SER A 262 -1.74 7.24 -12.97
CA SER A 262 -3.12 7.16 -12.49
C SER A 262 -3.47 8.17 -11.38
N GLY A 263 -4.59 7.91 -10.71
CA GLY A 263 -5.22 8.71 -9.68
C GLY A 263 -6.38 9.55 -10.22
N GLN A 264 -7.32 9.92 -9.37
CA GLN A 264 -8.38 10.87 -9.68
C GLN A 264 -7.81 12.28 -9.84
N SER A 265 -8.26 12.99 -10.87
CA SER A 265 -7.81 14.35 -11.14
C SER A 265 -8.40 15.38 -10.17
N GLU A 266 -8.02 16.65 -10.32
CA GLU A 266 -8.65 17.79 -9.62
C GLU A 266 -10.15 17.96 -9.90
N ARG A 267 -10.69 17.21 -10.89
CA ARG A 267 -12.10 17.24 -11.25
C ARG A 267 -12.97 16.36 -10.36
N GLY A 268 -12.39 15.49 -9.54
CA GLY A 268 -13.11 14.65 -8.57
C GLY A 268 -13.15 13.17 -8.94
N THR A 269 -13.87 12.38 -8.15
CA THR A 269 -13.99 10.93 -8.35
C THR A 269 -14.63 10.59 -9.70
N GLY A 270 -14.12 9.53 -10.34
CA GLY A 270 -14.53 9.12 -11.69
C GLY A 270 -13.80 9.87 -12.81
N THR A 271 -12.75 10.62 -12.50
CA THR A 271 -11.93 11.36 -13.48
C THR A 271 -10.47 10.94 -13.44
N PRO A 272 -10.15 9.66 -13.73
CA PRO A 272 -8.79 9.17 -13.66
C PRO A 272 -7.88 9.91 -14.64
N THR A 273 -6.66 10.24 -14.20
CA THR A 273 -5.68 10.90 -15.07
C THR A 273 -4.93 9.88 -15.95
N PRO A 274 -4.94 10.04 -17.28
CA PRO A 274 -4.20 9.16 -18.18
C PRO A 274 -2.71 9.52 -18.26
N VAL A 275 -2.28 10.59 -17.59
CA VAL A 275 -0.94 11.15 -17.76
C VAL A 275 0.08 10.34 -16.98
N VAL A 276 1.20 10.01 -17.63
CA VAL A 276 2.41 9.54 -16.95
C VAL A 276 3.36 10.72 -16.74
N GLU A 277 3.87 10.88 -15.53
CA GLU A 277 4.88 11.88 -15.19
C GLU A 277 6.13 11.23 -14.58
N ARG A 278 7.28 11.88 -14.68
CA ARG A 278 8.50 11.54 -13.95
C ARG A 278 8.96 12.64 -13.04
N PHE A 279 9.56 12.23 -11.93
CA PHE A 279 10.31 13.07 -11.02
C PHE A 279 11.69 12.44 -10.78
N PRO A 280 12.77 13.24 -10.72
CA PRO A 280 12.87 14.57 -11.31
C PRO A 280 12.61 14.56 -12.83
N ALA A 281 12.32 15.72 -13.41
CA ALA A 281 12.34 15.89 -14.86
C ALA A 281 13.64 15.36 -15.50
N LYS A 282 13.61 14.90 -16.75
CA LYS A 282 14.72 14.22 -17.43
C LYS A 282 16.01 15.04 -17.46
N GLY A 283 15.88 16.35 -17.66
CA GLY A 283 17.01 17.29 -17.69
C GLY A 283 17.54 17.69 -16.31
N LEU A 284 16.91 17.27 -15.22
CA LEU A 284 17.32 17.57 -13.86
C LEU A 284 18.11 16.40 -13.25
N PRO A 285 19.10 16.68 -12.38
CA PRO A 285 19.88 15.65 -11.73
C PRO A 285 18.99 14.84 -10.78
N VAL A 286 19.24 13.52 -10.73
CA VAL A 286 18.62 12.65 -9.75
C VAL A 286 19.34 12.84 -8.40
N PRO A 287 18.62 13.16 -7.32
CA PRO A 287 19.19 13.27 -5.98
C PRO A 287 19.90 12.00 -5.56
N TRP A 288 21.22 12.08 -5.38
CA TRP A 288 22.03 10.90 -5.12
C TRP A 288 22.52 10.88 -3.68
N ARG A 289 23.16 11.94 -3.21
CA ARG A 289 23.77 12.05 -1.88
C ARG A 289 22.70 12.43 -0.85
N THR A 290 22.93 12.07 0.40
CA THR A 290 21.98 12.35 1.50
C THR A 290 21.69 13.85 1.69
N TYR A 291 22.60 14.71 1.22
CA TYR A 291 22.46 16.17 1.24
C TYR A 291 22.04 16.78 -0.11
N ASP A 292 21.80 15.96 -1.15
CA ASP A 292 21.19 16.43 -2.40
C ASP A 292 19.68 16.60 -2.17
N ILE A 293 19.27 17.66 -1.48
CA ILE A 293 17.85 17.90 -1.15
C ILE A 293 17.13 18.45 -2.39
N PRO A 294 16.15 17.74 -2.97
CA PRO A 294 15.37 18.26 -4.09
C PRO A 294 14.40 19.34 -3.60
N THR A 295 14.67 20.59 -3.96
CA THR A 295 13.81 21.74 -3.67
C THR A 295 13.42 22.43 -4.97
N GLY A 296 12.13 22.76 -5.11
CA GLY A 296 11.62 23.45 -6.32
C GLY A 296 11.86 22.68 -7.63
N MET A 297 12.07 21.36 -7.55
CA MET A 297 12.38 20.50 -8.68
C MET A 297 11.10 20.18 -9.46
N ALA A 298 11.20 20.12 -10.78
CA ALA A 298 10.05 19.91 -11.66
C ALA A 298 9.77 18.41 -11.88
N VAL A 299 8.48 18.08 -12.09
CA VAL A 299 8.07 16.87 -12.78
C VAL A 299 7.98 17.12 -14.29
N GLU A 300 7.99 16.05 -15.08
CA GLU A 300 7.85 16.11 -16.53
C GLU A 300 6.91 15.02 -17.03
N ARG A 301 6.01 15.37 -17.97
CA ARG A 301 5.12 14.42 -18.63
C ARG A 301 5.89 13.52 -19.61
N PHE A 302 5.60 12.22 -19.60
CA PHE A 302 6.04 11.26 -20.62
C PHE A 302 5.31 11.49 -21.95
N ARG A 303 5.93 11.05 -23.06
CA ARG A 303 5.26 10.99 -24.38
C ARG A 303 4.08 10.04 -24.41
N ALA A 304 4.18 8.90 -23.74
CA ALA A 304 3.10 7.92 -23.66
C ALA A 304 2.19 8.18 -22.46
N ASP A 305 0.90 7.96 -22.66
CA ASP A 305 -0.11 7.95 -21.61
C ASP A 305 -0.22 6.55 -20.94
N ALA A 306 -0.94 6.48 -19.84
CA ALA A 306 -1.34 5.28 -19.12
C ALA A 306 -2.78 5.44 -18.59
N PRO A 307 -3.81 5.24 -19.43
CA PRO A 307 -5.21 5.46 -19.07
C PRO A 307 -5.76 4.30 -18.23
N PHE A 308 -5.25 4.15 -17.01
CA PHE A 308 -5.90 3.33 -16.01
C PHE A 308 -7.27 3.94 -15.68
N ARG A 309 -8.28 3.10 -15.51
CA ARG A 309 -9.65 3.52 -15.18
C ARG A 309 -9.87 3.57 -13.67
N ASN A 310 -8.98 2.91 -12.95
CA ASN A 310 -9.04 2.73 -11.52
C ASN A 310 -7.76 3.23 -10.84
N ASP A 311 -7.92 3.48 -9.57
CA ASP A 311 -6.92 3.97 -8.64
C ASP A 311 -5.82 2.94 -8.36
N TYR A 312 -4.64 3.44 -7.97
CA TYR A 312 -3.49 2.63 -7.53
C TYR A 312 -3.21 1.38 -8.38
N PRO A 313 -2.90 1.50 -9.68
CA PRO A 313 -2.41 0.35 -10.45
C PRO A 313 -1.11 -0.17 -9.83
N HIS A 314 -0.87 -1.47 -9.83
CA HIS A 314 0.38 -2.00 -9.31
C HIS A 314 1.52 -1.71 -10.30
N LEU A 315 2.54 -0.98 -9.85
CA LEU A 315 3.69 -0.61 -10.67
C LEU A 315 4.96 -1.30 -10.18
N PHE A 316 5.69 -1.97 -11.08
CA PHE A 316 6.95 -2.63 -10.77
C PHE A 316 7.99 -2.39 -11.86
N SER A 317 9.19 -1.96 -11.49
CA SER A 317 10.36 -2.03 -12.38
C SER A 317 10.93 -3.46 -12.35
N LEU A 318 11.11 -4.11 -13.50
CA LEU A 318 11.65 -5.47 -13.57
C LEU A 318 13.08 -5.48 -14.13
N ARG A 319 13.74 -6.65 -14.04
CA ARG A 319 15.16 -6.83 -14.45
C ARG A 319 15.46 -6.54 -15.92
N ASP A 320 14.43 -6.41 -16.75
CA ASP A 320 14.54 -6.02 -18.16
C ASP A 320 14.65 -4.49 -18.34
N GLY A 321 14.60 -3.72 -17.26
CA GLY A 321 14.66 -2.26 -17.27
C GLY A 321 13.32 -1.59 -17.58
N MET A 322 12.25 -2.37 -17.76
CA MET A 322 10.92 -1.88 -18.07
C MET A 322 10.11 -1.66 -16.79
N ILE A 323 9.07 -0.84 -16.89
CA ILE A 323 8.07 -0.66 -15.84
C ILE A 323 6.79 -1.38 -16.26
N TYR A 324 6.30 -2.27 -15.41
CA TYR A 324 5.05 -3.00 -15.60
C TYR A 324 3.96 -2.32 -14.77
N GLY A 325 2.87 -1.97 -15.42
CA GLY A 325 1.69 -1.39 -14.78
C GLY A 325 0.49 -2.32 -14.93
N LEU A 326 0.03 -2.85 -13.79
CA LEU A 326 -1.02 -3.86 -13.71
C LEU A 326 -2.25 -3.24 -13.04
N GLY A 327 -3.27 -2.94 -13.85
CA GLY A 327 -4.51 -2.33 -13.39
C GLY A 327 -5.45 -3.32 -12.70
N ARG A 328 -6.48 -2.75 -12.06
CA ARG A 328 -7.54 -3.51 -11.38
C ARG A 328 -8.40 -4.27 -12.37
N ASP A 329 -8.71 -3.68 -13.52
CA ASP A 329 -9.37 -4.36 -14.61
C ASP A 329 -8.38 -5.25 -15.38
N ALA A 330 -8.84 -6.44 -15.75
CA ALA A 330 -8.02 -7.45 -16.42
C ALA A 330 -7.40 -7.01 -17.75
N ASP A 331 -7.98 -6.05 -18.46
CA ASP A 331 -7.49 -5.50 -19.74
C ASP A 331 -6.51 -4.33 -19.57
N GLN A 332 -6.28 -3.84 -18.33
CA GLN A 332 -5.40 -2.69 -18.05
C GLN A 332 -3.98 -3.13 -17.70
N GLN A 333 -3.35 -3.90 -18.60
CA GLN A 333 -2.03 -4.48 -18.38
C GLN A 333 -1.03 -3.88 -19.37
N TRP A 334 -0.02 -3.19 -18.87
CA TRP A 334 0.89 -2.40 -19.70
C TRP A 334 2.35 -2.62 -19.32
N ARG A 335 3.22 -2.57 -20.33
CA ARG A 335 4.67 -2.47 -20.17
C ARG A 335 5.14 -1.14 -20.74
N PHE A 336 5.90 -0.39 -19.97
CA PHE A 336 6.43 0.93 -20.30
C PHE A 336 7.95 0.86 -20.46
N ASP A 337 8.44 1.47 -21.53
CA ASP A 337 9.86 1.73 -21.75
C ASP A 337 10.15 3.17 -21.26
N PRO A 338 10.81 3.34 -20.10
CA PRO A 338 11.07 4.66 -19.53
C PRO A 338 12.09 5.49 -20.32
N VAL A 339 12.90 4.84 -21.16
CA VAL A 339 13.93 5.50 -21.98
C VAL A 339 13.30 6.06 -23.26
N LYS A 340 12.53 5.23 -23.96
CA LYS A 340 11.82 5.60 -25.19
C LYS A 340 10.53 6.37 -24.93
N GLU A 341 10.03 6.33 -23.70
CA GLU A 341 8.75 6.90 -23.27
C GLU A 341 7.59 6.32 -24.08
N THR A 342 7.60 5.00 -24.27
CA THR A 342 6.58 4.26 -25.02
C THR A 342 5.85 3.25 -24.12
N ARG A 343 4.65 2.83 -24.54
CA ARG A 343 3.83 1.82 -23.87
C ARG A 343 3.47 0.71 -24.85
N THR A 344 3.50 -0.54 -24.38
CA THR A 344 2.98 -1.72 -25.08
C THR A 344 1.94 -2.41 -24.22
N GLY A 345 0.87 -2.92 -24.84
CA GLY A 345 -0.13 -3.75 -24.16
C GLY A 345 0.41 -5.13 -23.79
N LEU A 346 -0.06 -5.65 -22.66
CA LEU A 346 0.16 -7.03 -22.22
C LEU A 346 -1.16 -7.82 -22.36
N PRO A 347 -1.09 -9.16 -22.40
CA PRO A 347 -2.30 -9.98 -22.40
C PRO A 347 -3.20 -9.70 -21.20
N ARG A 348 -4.51 -9.92 -21.40
CA ARG A 348 -5.52 -9.83 -20.34
C ARG A 348 -5.17 -10.79 -19.19
N ARG A 349 -5.28 -10.32 -17.94
CA ARG A 349 -5.14 -11.17 -16.76
C ARG A 349 -6.32 -12.18 -16.69
N PRO A 350 -6.13 -13.43 -16.23
CA PRO A 350 -7.22 -14.41 -16.19
C PRO A 350 -8.40 -14.03 -15.30
N ALA A 351 -8.18 -13.30 -14.21
CA ALA A 351 -9.26 -12.73 -13.39
C ALA A 351 -9.63 -11.32 -13.84
N ASP A 352 -10.94 -11.06 -13.91
CA ASP A 352 -11.60 -9.82 -14.30
C ASP A 352 -11.20 -8.62 -13.41
N PHE A 353 -12.04 -8.19 -12.49
CA PHE A 353 -11.78 -7.05 -11.61
C PHE A 353 -11.08 -7.51 -10.33
N ARG A 354 -10.01 -6.83 -9.92
CA ARG A 354 -9.37 -7.01 -8.62
C ARG A 354 -9.24 -5.66 -7.91
N GLY A 355 -10.17 -5.39 -6.99
CA GLY A 355 -10.30 -4.15 -6.24
C GLY A 355 -9.43 -4.13 -4.98
N TYR A 356 -8.41 -3.27 -4.94
CA TYR A 356 -7.50 -3.14 -3.80
C TYR A 356 -6.93 -4.49 -3.33
N GLY A 357 -6.50 -5.33 -4.27
CA GLY A 357 -5.72 -6.53 -3.97
C GLY A 357 -4.23 -6.22 -3.82
N SER A 358 -3.45 -7.23 -3.45
CA SER A 358 -1.99 -7.15 -3.40
C SER A 358 -1.34 -7.56 -4.72
N ALA A 359 -0.16 -7.03 -4.99
CA ALA A 359 0.75 -7.58 -6.00
C ALA A 359 2.19 -7.51 -5.50
N VAL A 360 2.99 -8.51 -5.86
CA VAL A 360 4.36 -8.67 -5.36
C VAL A 360 5.30 -9.16 -6.47
N PRO A 361 6.44 -8.49 -6.71
CA PRO A 361 7.46 -8.98 -7.62
C PRO A 361 8.17 -10.16 -6.97
N LEU A 362 8.22 -11.31 -7.64
CA LEU A 362 8.72 -12.53 -7.02
C LEU A 362 10.26 -12.53 -6.89
N PRO A 363 10.82 -13.03 -5.77
CA PRO A 363 12.26 -13.24 -5.62
C PRO A 363 12.82 -14.11 -6.75
N ALA A 364 14.00 -13.76 -7.25
CA ALA A 364 14.56 -14.40 -8.43
C ALA A 364 16.09 -14.59 -8.35
N GLY A 365 16.57 -14.94 -7.16
CA GLY A 365 17.96 -15.28 -6.86
C GLY A 365 18.91 -14.09 -6.91
N LEU A 366 20.03 -14.24 -7.61
CA LEU A 366 21.07 -13.21 -7.77
C LEU A 366 20.69 -12.05 -8.72
N ARG A 367 19.48 -12.08 -9.28
CA ARG A 367 19.00 -11.17 -10.31
C ARG A 367 17.70 -10.52 -9.83
N GLY A 368 17.35 -9.34 -10.34
CA GLY A 368 16.13 -8.63 -9.94
C GLY A 368 14.87 -9.40 -10.31
N PRO A 369 13.67 -9.05 -9.85
CA PRO A 369 12.44 -9.72 -10.25
C PRO A 369 12.22 -9.71 -11.78
N ASP A 370 11.72 -10.83 -12.30
CA ASP A 370 11.30 -11.03 -13.70
C ASP A 370 9.82 -11.43 -13.83
N SER A 371 9.13 -11.47 -12.70
CA SER A 371 7.73 -11.87 -12.61
C SER A 371 7.04 -11.21 -11.44
N VAL A 372 5.73 -11.07 -11.56
CA VAL A 372 4.86 -10.46 -10.56
C VAL A 372 3.72 -11.42 -10.26
N LEU A 373 3.44 -11.64 -8.97
CA LEU A 373 2.26 -12.36 -8.50
C LEU A 373 1.19 -11.33 -8.11
N VAL A 374 0.00 -11.45 -8.69
CA VAL A 374 -1.21 -10.69 -8.35
C VAL A 374 -2.13 -11.59 -7.55
N LEU A 375 -2.65 -11.09 -6.43
CA LEU A 375 -3.48 -11.83 -5.48
C LEU A 375 -4.44 -10.89 -4.74
N GLY A 376 -5.46 -11.45 -4.10
CA GLY A 376 -6.51 -10.64 -3.46
C GLY A 376 -7.26 -9.69 -4.40
N GLY A 377 -8.01 -8.78 -3.82
CA GLY A 377 -8.85 -7.85 -4.55
C GLY A 377 -10.16 -8.44 -5.07
N ASP A 378 -10.47 -9.68 -4.71
CA ASP A 378 -11.78 -10.30 -4.85
C ASP A 378 -11.97 -11.26 -3.67
N PRO A 379 -13.00 -11.07 -2.83
CA PRO A 379 -13.26 -11.97 -1.70
C PRO A 379 -13.73 -13.37 -2.11
N HIS A 380 -14.19 -13.55 -3.35
CA HIS A 380 -14.71 -14.81 -3.87
C HIS A 380 -13.69 -15.59 -4.72
N ASP A 381 -12.55 -14.97 -5.08
CA ASP A 381 -11.50 -15.61 -5.88
C ASP A 381 -10.20 -15.77 -5.08
N PRO A 382 -9.95 -16.97 -4.49
CA PRO A 382 -8.72 -17.26 -3.76
C PRO A 382 -7.50 -17.46 -4.68
N ASN A 383 -7.67 -17.50 -6.01
CA ASN A 383 -6.58 -17.77 -6.93
C ASN A 383 -5.52 -16.66 -6.90
N THR A 384 -4.32 -17.04 -7.32
CA THR A 384 -3.20 -16.11 -7.53
C THR A 384 -2.75 -16.20 -8.98
N TYR A 385 -2.30 -15.08 -9.55
CA TYR A 385 -1.98 -14.98 -10.97
C TYR A 385 -0.57 -14.45 -11.16
N ARG A 386 0.29 -15.20 -11.85
CA ARG A 386 1.66 -14.80 -12.12
C ARG A 386 1.78 -14.26 -13.54
N LEU A 387 2.35 -13.07 -13.68
CA LEU A 387 2.87 -12.56 -14.95
C LEU A 387 4.36 -12.88 -15.03
N SER A 388 4.78 -13.62 -16.04
CA SER A 388 6.20 -13.90 -16.32
C SER A 388 6.44 -13.98 -17.82
N GLY A 389 7.50 -13.32 -18.31
CA GLY A 389 7.81 -13.28 -19.75
C GLY A 389 6.67 -12.75 -20.61
N GLY A 390 5.85 -11.84 -20.06
CA GLY A 390 4.66 -11.30 -20.73
C GLY A 390 3.47 -12.24 -20.83
N ARG A 391 3.47 -13.38 -20.12
CA ARG A 391 2.37 -14.36 -20.11
C ARG A 391 1.81 -14.55 -18.71
N TRP A 392 0.51 -14.78 -18.62
CA TRP A 392 -0.19 -15.07 -17.36
C TRP A 392 -0.29 -16.57 -17.12
N SER A 393 -0.15 -16.97 -15.86
CA SER A 393 -0.50 -18.30 -15.36
C SER A 393 -1.28 -18.19 -14.06
N THR A 394 -2.25 -19.08 -13.87
CA THR A 394 -2.90 -19.26 -12.56
C THR A 394 -2.01 -20.14 -11.70
N GLU A 395 -1.67 -19.65 -10.52
CA GLU A 395 -0.85 -20.32 -9.52
C GLU A 395 -1.74 -20.88 -8.40
N ARG A 396 -1.14 -21.59 -7.44
CA ARG A 396 -1.89 -22.20 -6.34
C ARG A 396 -2.72 -21.14 -5.58
N PRO A 397 -3.98 -21.46 -5.23
CA PRO A 397 -4.84 -20.54 -4.52
C PRO A 397 -4.42 -20.40 -3.06
N ARG A 398 -4.86 -19.30 -2.46
CA ARG A 398 -4.91 -19.07 -1.02
C ARG A 398 -6.03 -19.90 -0.37
N ALA A 399 -6.11 -19.88 0.95
CA ALA A 399 -7.20 -20.49 1.69
C ALA A 399 -8.55 -19.80 1.41
N PHE A 400 -8.53 -18.48 1.16
CA PHE A 400 -9.71 -17.71 0.77
C PHE A 400 -9.36 -16.44 -0.01
N GLY A 401 -10.36 -15.90 -0.73
CA GLY A 401 -10.30 -14.58 -1.35
C GLY A 401 -10.47 -13.48 -0.28
N ARG A 402 -9.80 -12.34 -0.48
CA ARG A 402 -9.93 -11.13 0.36
C ARG A 402 -9.53 -9.90 -0.43
N THR A 403 -10.02 -8.74 -0.04
CA THR A 403 -9.56 -7.41 -0.51
C THR A 403 -8.73 -6.74 0.58
N GLN A 404 -8.02 -5.66 0.27
CA GLN A 404 -7.28 -4.81 1.23
C GLN A 404 -6.15 -5.53 1.98
N ASP A 405 -5.61 -6.59 1.41
CA ASP A 405 -4.52 -7.35 2.02
C ASP A 405 -3.15 -6.81 1.61
N ASP A 406 -2.18 -6.92 2.50
CA ASP A 406 -0.78 -6.66 2.21
C ASP A 406 -0.01 -7.97 2.09
N THR A 407 0.71 -8.14 0.98
CA THR A 407 1.63 -9.27 0.80
C THR A 407 3.07 -8.79 0.77
N LEU A 408 3.87 -9.27 1.71
CA LEU A 408 5.25 -8.87 1.95
C LEU A 408 6.23 -9.97 1.57
N ILE A 409 7.37 -9.60 0.98
CA ILE A 409 8.52 -10.50 0.84
C ILE A 409 9.37 -10.42 2.12
N LEU A 410 9.56 -11.56 2.78
CA LEU A 410 10.41 -11.65 3.97
C LEU A 410 11.89 -11.92 3.61
N PRO A 411 12.86 -11.70 4.53
CA PRO A 411 14.28 -11.91 4.27
C PRO A 411 14.64 -13.30 3.73
N ASP A 412 13.93 -14.35 4.18
CA ASP A 412 14.13 -15.74 3.75
C ASP A 412 13.50 -16.08 2.39
N ALA A 413 12.83 -15.10 1.75
CA ALA A 413 12.03 -15.19 0.52
C ALA A 413 10.63 -15.80 0.68
N THR A 414 10.19 -16.09 1.92
CA THR A 414 8.79 -16.43 2.19
C THR A 414 7.89 -15.22 1.92
N LEU A 415 6.70 -15.43 1.36
CA LEU A 415 5.70 -14.36 1.30
C LEU A 415 4.76 -14.45 2.49
N LEU A 416 4.47 -13.31 3.11
CA LEU A 416 3.49 -13.17 4.18
C LEU A 416 2.36 -12.28 3.69
N THR A 417 1.14 -12.81 3.64
CA THR A 417 -0.08 -12.01 3.50
C THR A 417 -0.67 -11.74 4.88
N VAL A 418 -0.90 -10.47 5.17
CA VAL A 418 -1.63 -9.97 6.34
C VAL A 418 -2.79 -9.10 5.87
N ASN A 419 -3.62 -8.69 6.82
CA ASN A 419 -4.75 -7.81 6.59
C ASN A 419 -5.81 -8.42 5.65
N GLY A 420 -6.86 -7.64 5.44
CA GLY A 420 -7.91 -7.83 4.48
C GLY A 420 -9.32 -7.68 5.05
N ALA A 421 -10.27 -7.56 4.13
CA ALA A 421 -11.69 -7.45 4.40
C ALA A 421 -12.50 -8.05 3.24
N LEU A 422 -13.84 -8.05 3.40
CA LEU A 422 -14.74 -8.46 2.32
C LEU A 422 -14.62 -7.48 1.14
N SER A 423 -14.72 -6.18 1.38
CA SER A 423 -14.60 -5.12 0.38
C SER A 423 -14.09 -3.81 1.01
N THR A 424 -13.95 -2.76 0.22
CA THR A 424 -13.60 -1.41 0.69
C THR A 424 -14.60 -0.94 1.75
N ARG A 425 -14.14 -0.84 3.00
CA ARG A 425 -14.94 -0.43 4.17
C ARG A 425 -16.17 -1.29 4.46
N ASP A 426 -16.31 -2.45 3.82
CA ASP A 426 -17.34 -3.44 4.15
C ASP A 426 -16.63 -4.71 4.60
N TYR A 427 -16.94 -5.13 5.83
CA TYR A 427 -16.33 -6.29 6.47
C TYR A 427 -17.27 -7.52 6.52
N GLY A 428 -18.31 -7.54 5.69
CA GLY A 428 -19.32 -8.62 5.63
C GLY A 428 -20.70 -8.22 6.12
N HIS A 429 -20.86 -6.98 6.58
CA HIS A 429 -22.06 -6.53 7.28
C HIS A 429 -22.49 -5.12 6.84
N GLY A 430 -22.03 -4.68 5.67
CA GLY A 430 -22.37 -3.40 5.05
C GLY A 430 -21.26 -2.36 5.15
N PRO A 431 -21.35 -1.28 4.36
CA PRO A 431 -20.38 -0.20 4.38
C PRO A 431 -20.27 0.44 5.76
N PHE A 432 -19.04 0.72 6.17
CA PHE A 432 -18.68 1.31 7.45
C PHE A 432 -19.10 0.46 8.67
N ASN A 433 -19.44 -0.81 8.50
CA ASN A 433 -19.77 -1.64 9.65
C ASN A 433 -18.49 -2.09 10.38
N PRO A 434 -18.32 -1.76 11.68
CA PRO A 434 -17.14 -2.17 12.45
C PRO A 434 -17.14 -3.66 12.81
N ARG A 435 -18.26 -4.38 12.66
CA ARG A 435 -18.27 -5.83 12.85
C ARG A 435 -17.68 -6.50 11.62
N ALA A 436 -16.54 -7.14 11.79
CA ALA A 436 -15.84 -7.83 10.72
C ALA A 436 -15.95 -9.34 10.78
N ASP A 437 -15.99 -9.98 9.60
CA ASP A 437 -15.68 -11.40 9.49
C ASP A 437 -14.25 -11.67 9.98
N LEU A 438 -14.16 -12.38 11.10
CA LEU A 438 -12.92 -12.59 11.82
C LEU A 438 -11.93 -13.50 11.08
N LYS A 439 -12.35 -14.20 10.02
CA LYS A 439 -11.43 -15.02 9.21
C LYS A 439 -10.35 -14.17 8.55
N TYR A 440 -10.67 -12.92 8.17
CA TYR A 440 -9.71 -12.02 7.51
C TYR A 440 -8.56 -11.58 8.42
N ARG A 441 -8.65 -11.85 9.74
CA ARG A 441 -7.51 -11.67 10.66
C ARG A 441 -6.41 -12.70 10.44
N GLN A 442 -6.69 -13.86 9.85
CA GLN A 442 -5.70 -14.91 9.64
C GLN A 442 -4.68 -14.50 8.58
N THR A 443 -3.40 -14.64 8.93
CA THR A 443 -2.29 -14.48 8.00
C THR A 443 -2.19 -15.67 7.07
N GLU A 444 -1.49 -15.50 5.94
CA GLU A 444 -1.16 -16.60 5.02
C GLU A 444 0.31 -16.55 4.62
N LEU A 445 1.00 -17.69 4.66
CA LEU A 445 2.41 -17.82 4.32
C LEU A 445 2.56 -18.61 3.02
N ARG A 446 3.29 -18.07 2.04
CA ARG A 446 3.65 -18.76 0.79
C ARG A 446 5.09 -19.22 0.80
N ASP A 447 5.30 -20.52 0.60
CA ASP A 447 6.65 -21.08 0.46
C ASP A 447 7.22 -20.89 -0.97
N ALA A 448 8.51 -21.21 -1.14
CA ALA A 448 9.20 -21.12 -2.43
C ALA A 448 8.61 -22.05 -3.52
N ARG A 449 7.84 -23.08 -3.14
CA ARG A 449 7.13 -23.98 -4.06
C ARG A 449 5.71 -23.48 -4.38
N GLY A 450 5.37 -22.29 -3.89
CA GLY A 450 4.11 -21.63 -4.11
C GLY A 450 2.93 -22.16 -3.30
N ARG A 451 3.16 -22.97 -2.27
CA ARG A 451 2.08 -23.42 -1.39
C ARG A 451 1.78 -22.37 -0.33
N TRP A 452 0.50 -22.05 -0.20
CA TRP A 452 -0.05 -21.22 0.86
C TRP A 452 -0.43 -22.05 2.07
N ARG A 453 -0.26 -21.51 3.28
CA ARG A 453 -0.83 -22.03 4.52
C ARG A 453 -1.39 -20.88 5.35
N LEU A 454 -2.43 -21.16 6.13
CA LEU A 454 -2.91 -20.24 7.16
C LEU A 454 -1.91 -20.14 8.31
N GLY A 455 -1.73 -18.93 8.81
CA GLY A 455 -0.94 -18.61 9.99
C GLY A 455 -1.79 -18.00 11.11
N PRO A 456 -1.15 -17.50 12.18
CA PRO A 456 -1.85 -16.89 13.30
C PRO A 456 -2.68 -15.67 12.87
N ALA A 457 -3.67 -15.33 13.69
CA ALA A 457 -4.56 -14.20 13.51
C ALA A 457 -4.04 -12.92 14.17
N GLN A 458 -4.27 -11.80 13.47
CA GLN A 458 -4.20 -10.44 14.02
C GLN A 458 -5.22 -10.24 15.14
N ARG A 459 -4.99 -9.22 15.97
CA ARG A 459 -5.92 -8.83 17.02
C ARG A 459 -7.10 -8.12 16.39
N LEU A 460 -6.80 -7.02 15.71
CA LEU A 460 -7.81 -6.28 14.97
C LEU A 460 -8.01 -6.91 13.58
N PRO A 461 -9.26 -7.00 13.10
CA PRO A 461 -9.50 -7.06 11.66
C PRO A 461 -8.97 -5.75 11.07
N ARG A 462 -8.21 -5.84 9.98
CA ARG A 462 -7.58 -4.68 9.36
C ARG A 462 -7.81 -4.76 7.86
N GLY A 463 -8.65 -3.90 7.34
CA GLY A 463 -9.10 -3.84 5.95
C GLY A 463 -8.62 -2.56 5.27
N TYR A 464 -9.57 -1.71 4.88
CA TYR A 464 -9.25 -0.48 4.14
C TYR A 464 -8.26 0.39 4.94
N HIS A 465 -7.29 1.01 4.27
CA HIS A 465 -6.19 1.77 4.89
C HIS A 465 -5.29 1.00 5.88
N SER A 466 -5.42 -0.32 5.98
CA SER A 466 -4.42 -1.12 6.67
C SER A 466 -3.14 -1.22 5.86
N ASN A 467 -2.03 -1.42 6.58
CA ASN A 467 -0.70 -1.51 5.99
C ASN A 467 0.21 -2.42 6.80
N ALA A 468 1.25 -2.95 6.15
CA ALA A 468 2.30 -3.68 6.82
C ALA A 468 3.69 -3.47 6.18
N LEU A 469 4.76 -3.63 6.98
CA LEU A 469 6.13 -3.52 6.50
C LEU A 469 7.10 -4.46 7.23
N VAL A 470 8.21 -4.79 6.57
CA VAL A 470 9.32 -5.54 7.18
C VAL A 470 10.31 -4.56 7.82
N MET A 471 10.61 -4.79 9.10
CA MET A 471 11.54 -3.99 9.90
C MET A 471 12.99 -4.49 9.77
N PRO A 472 14.01 -3.66 10.08
CA PRO A 472 15.42 -4.06 10.01
C PRO A 472 15.81 -5.23 10.91
N ASP A 473 15.08 -5.48 11.99
CA ASP A 473 15.30 -6.64 12.86
C ASP A 473 14.63 -7.93 12.34
N GLY A 474 13.99 -7.88 11.17
CA GLY A 474 13.29 -9.00 10.56
C GLY A 474 11.90 -9.25 11.12
N ARG A 475 11.36 -8.40 12.00
CA ARG A 475 9.94 -8.46 12.38
C ARG A 475 9.08 -7.73 11.36
N VAL A 476 7.76 -7.89 11.47
CA VAL A 476 6.78 -7.23 10.61
C VAL A 476 5.91 -6.34 11.47
N MET A 477 5.82 -5.07 11.09
CA MET A 477 4.88 -4.10 11.66
C MET A 477 3.58 -4.14 10.85
N VAL A 478 2.44 -4.18 11.54
CA VAL A 478 1.09 -4.10 10.96
C VAL A 478 0.32 -2.98 11.65
N THR A 479 -0.34 -2.10 10.89
CA THR A 479 -1.15 -0.98 11.42
C THR A 479 -2.26 -0.60 10.43
N GLY A 480 -2.93 0.53 10.66
CA GLY A 480 -3.99 1.05 9.82
C GLY A 480 -5.33 0.39 10.08
N ASP A 481 -6.27 0.74 9.19
CA ASP A 481 -7.71 0.63 9.36
C ASP A 481 -8.24 1.57 10.44
N GLU A 482 -8.44 2.83 10.07
CA GLU A 482 -8.95 3.87 10.97
C GLU A 482 -10.33 3.52 11.52
N LEU A 483 -11.16 2.81 10.73
CA LEU A 483 -12.50 2.43 11.14
C LEU A 483 -12.42 1.44 12.30
N GLN A 484 -11.61 0.39 12.15
CA GLN A 484 -11.40 -0.61 13.19
C GLN A 484 -10.60 -0.06 14.37
N GLN A 485 -9.71 0.90 14.14
CA GLN A 485 -9.00 1.60 15.22
C GLN A 485 -9.99 2.42 16.05
N ILE A 486 -10.83 3.27 15.43
CA ILE A 486 -11.88 4.04 16.12
C ILE A 486 -12.89 3.12 16.82
N ALA A 487 -13.28 2.00 16.20
CA ALA A 487 -14.25 1.06 16.77
C ALA A 487 -13.73 0.27 17.98
N ASN A 488 -12.40 0.21 18.16
CA ASN A 488 -11.74 -0.56 19.21
C ASN A 488 -10.78 0.28 20.05
N ASP A 489 -10.91 1.61 20.00
CA ASP A 489 -10.05 2.55 20.74
C ASP A 489 -10.35 2.49 22.25
N PRO A 490 -9.36 2.15 23.09
CA PRO A 490 -9.55 2.09 24.54
C PRO A 490 -9.80 3.46 25.20
N ASP A 491 -9.40 4.57 24.55
CA ASP A 491 -9.70 5.93 24.98
C ASP A 491 -9.76 6.90 23.78
N ILE A 492 -10.95 7.00 23.16
CA ILE A 492 -11.16 7.84 21.96
C ILE A 492 -10.84 9.34 22.15
N ARG A 493 -10.65 9.80 23.40
CA ARG A 493 -10.38 11.20 23.74
C ARG A 493 -8.90 11.53 23.87
N ASP A 494 -8.02 10.53 23.86
CA ASP A 494 -6.59 10.76 23.88
C ASP A 494 -6.06 11.15 22.48
N ALA A 495 -4.74 11.25 22.35
CA ALA A 495 -4.07 11.58 21.09
C ALA A 495 -3.52 10.34 20.35
N MET A 496 -4.01 9.14 20.67
CA MET A 496 -3.56 7.86 20.14
C MET A 496 -4.59 7.25 19.18
N ASP A 497 -4.74 7.89 18.03
CA ASP A 497 -5.77 7.53 17.05
C ASP A 497 -5.62 6.10 16.47
N GLY A 498 -4.43 5.49 16.52
CA GLY A 498 -4.13 4.20 15.89
C GLY A 498 -3.57 3.13 16.81
N SER A 499 -3.28 1.97 16.23
CA SER A 499 -2.61 0.86 16.93
C SER A 499 -1.72 0.04 16.01
N ILE A 500 -0.58 -0.39 16.56
CA ILE A 500 0.44 -1.19 15.89
C ILE A 500 0.47 -2.60 16.48
N GLU A 501 0.60 -3.60 15.61
CA GLU A 501 0.88 -4.99 15.93
C GLU A 501 2.23 -5.43 15.37
N ILE A 502 2.98 -6.21 16.14
CA ILE A 502 4.25 -6.78 15.71
C ILE A 502 4.10 -8.28 15.50
N TYR A 503 4.34 -8.73 14.28
CA TYR A 503 4.44 -10.14 13.92
C TYR A 503 5.92 -10.54 13.86
N GLU A 504 6.26 -11.62 14.56
CA GLU A 504 7.55 -12.28 14.53
C GLU A 504 7.47 -13.50 13.58
N PRO A 505 8.13 -13.46 12.41
CA PRO A 505 8.09 -14.57 11.47
C PRO A 505 8.76 -15.83 12.02
N ALA A 506 8.39 -16.99 11.47
CA ALA A 506 8.84 -18.30 11.95
C ALA A 506 10.38 -18.45 12.03
N TYR A 507 11.13 -17.76 11.16
CA TYR A 507 12.59 -17.78 11.22
C TYR A 507 13.18 -17.19 12.52
N LEU A 508 12.44 -16.37 13.27
CA LEU A 508 12.91 -15.83 14.56
C LEU A 508 12.70 -16.83 15.71
N HIS A 509 12.09 -17.98 15.42
CA HIS A 509 11.72 -19.00 16.40
C HIS A 509 12.36 -20.37 16.12
N GLN A 510 13.41 -20.42 15.29
CA GLN A 510 14.16 -21.65 15.00
C GLN A 510 15.19 -22.03 16.09
N GLY A 511 15.29 -21.21 17.14
CA GLY A 511 16.29 -21.37 18.20
C GLY A 511 17.72 -21.01 17.75
N GLY A 512 18.66 -21.08 18.69
CA GLY A 512 20.06 -20.70 18.47
C GLY A 512 20.27 -19.20 18.29
N THR A 513 21.52 -18.81 18.03
CA THR A 513 21.92 -17.42 17.83
C THR A 513 21.73 -17.01 16.37
N ARG A 514 21.11 -15.84 16.15
CA ARG A 514 21.01 -15.23 14.82
C ARG A 514 22.41 -14.93 14.25
N PRO A 515 22.62 -14.98 12.93
CA PRO A 515 23.83 -14.46 12.32
C PRO A 515 24.08 -13.00 12.73
N ALA A 516 25.35 -12.63 12.89
CA ALA A 516 25.76 -11.25 13.14
C ALA A 516 26.18 -10.58 11.83
N LEU A 517 25.68 -9.37 11.56
CA LEU A 517 26.21 -8.47 10.54
C LEU A 517 26.83 -7.26 11.25
N ASP A 518 28.08 -7.44 11.67
CA ASP A 518 28.77 -6.51 12.56
C ASP A 518 29.11 -5.20 11.86
N ARG A 519 29.58 -5.26 10.61
CA ARG A 519 29.99 -4.09 9.82
C ARG A 519 29.69 -4.27 8.34
N VAL A 520 29.20 -3.19 7.73
CA VAL A 520 29.11 -2.99 6.28
C VAL A 520 29.99 -1.79 5.89
N PRO A 521 30.43 -1.67 4.63
CA PRO A 521 31.16 -0.50 4.19
C PRO A 521 30.28 0.75 4.30
N GLY A 522 30.89 1.87 4.70
CA GLY A 522 30.24 3.17 4.59
C GLY A 522 30.20 3.64 3.13
N GLY A 523 29.22 4.48 2.80
CA GLY A 523 29.11 5.11 1.48
C GLY A 523 28.38 4.25 0.44
N GLU A 524 28.72 4.51 -0.82
CA GLU A 524 27.99 4.02 -2.00
C GLU A 524 28.66 2.80 -2.61
N LEU A 525 27.87 1.80 -2.97
CA LEU A 525 28.31 0.59 -3.65
C LEU A 525 27.87 0.61 -5.11
N ALA A 526 28.83 0.60 -6.04
CA ALA A 526 28.51 0.43 -7.45
C ALA A 526 27.83 -0.93 -7.70
N HIS A 527 27.07 -1.01 -8.79
CA HIS A 527 26.60 -2.30 -9.31
C HIS A 527 27.79 -3.13 -9.80
N ASP A 528 27.62 -4.45 -9.80
CA ASP A 528 28.61 -5.43 -10.25
C ASP A 528 29.96 -5.40 -9.49
N ALA A 529 29.99 -4.79 -8.31
CA ALA A 529 31.18 -4.55 -7.52
C ALA A 529 31.32 -5.53 -6.35
N LEU A 530 32.57 -5.86 -6.00
CA LEU A 530 32.90 -6.57 -4.78
C LEU A 530 32.96 -5.60 -3.60
N PHE A 531 32.49 -6.04 -2.45
CA PHE A 531 32.64 -5.32 -1.19
C PHE A 531 32.75 -6.30 -0.03
N GLU A 532 33.36 -5.86 1.08
CA GLU A 532 33.56 -6.71 2.25
C GLU A 532 32.62 -6.31 3.38
N VAL A 533 32.10 -7.32 4.09
CA VAL A 533 31.36 -7.16 5.35
C VAL A 533 32.04 -7.96 6.45
N ARG A 534 31.88 -7.52 7.70
CA ARG A 534 32.34 -8.27 8.88
C ARG A 534 31.18 -8.99 9.54
N SER A 535 31.39 -10.26 9.84
CA SER A 535 30.50 -11.12 10.60
C SER A 535 31.31 -12.05 11.50
N ARG A 536 31.16 -11.91 12.81
CA ARG A 536 31.72 -12.86 13.80
C ARG A 536 31.15 -14.27 13.66
N THR A 537 30.06 -14.44 12.91
CA THR A 537 29.41 -15.72 12.60
C THR A 537 29.55 -16.07 11.12
N ALA A 538 30.56 -15.56 10.41
CA ALA A 538 30.70 -15.72 8.95
C ALA A 538 30.63 -17.19 8.49
N SER A 539 31.19 -18.12 9.26
CA SER A 539 31.18 -19.56 8.97
C SER A 539 29.78 -20.19 8.97
N ALA A 540 28.80 -19.57 9.65
CA ALA A 540 27.42 -20.04 9.70
C ALA A 540 26.55 -19.49 8.56
N VAL A 541 27.00 -18.43 7.88
CA VAL A 541 26.23 -17.73 6.86
C VAL A 541 26.17 -18.55 5.58
N ARG A 542 24.96 -18.70 5.03
CA ARG A 542 24.69 -19.42 3.78
C ARG A 542 24.16 -18.52 2.68
N ARG A 543 23.47 -17.44 3.03
CA ARG A 543 22.95 -16.46 2.07
C ARG A 543 23.18 -15.04 2.57
N ALA A 544 23.38 -14.13 1.63
CA ALA A 544 23.31 -12.69 1.86
C ALA A 544 22.19 -12.14 0.98
N VAL A 545 21.31 -11.31 1.53
CA VAL A 545 20.09 -10.85 0.85
C VAL A 545 19.96 -9.35 0.96
N LEU A 546 19.64 -8.69 -0.15
CA LEU A 546 19.12 -7.32 -0.17
C LEU A 546 17.59 -7.36 -0.20
N LEU A 547 16.99 -6.64 0.74
CA LEU A 547 15.56 -6.36 0.76
C LEU A 547 15.36 -4.84 0.65
N ALA A 548 14.58 -4.41 -0.33
CA ALA A 548 14.25 -3.00 -0.48
C ALA A 548 13.38 -2.50 0.70
N PRO A 549 13.55 -1.24 1.15
CA PRO A 549 12.69 -0.65 2.15
C PRO A 549 11.25 -0.62 1.66
N THR A 550 10.32 -1.04 2.51
CA THR A 550 8.89 -0.98 2.21
C THR A 550 8.40 0.45 2.28
N THR A 551 7.62 0.85 1.28
CA THR A 551 6.69 1.96 1.39
C THR A 551 5.35 1.53 0.83
N VAL A 552 4.28 1.70 1.61
CA VAL A 552 2.99 1.06 1.34
C VAL A 552 1.81 1.94 1.72
N THR A 553 0.75 1.82 0.93
CA THR A 553 -0.58 2.35 1.21
C THR A 553 -1.61 1.55 0.40
N HIS A 554 -2.81 1.31 0.92
CA HIS A 554 -3.93 0.72 0.16
C HIS A 554 -3.57 -0.58 -0.60
N ALA A 555 -2.86 -1.51 0.04
CA ALA A 555 -2.36 -2.74 -0.58
C ALA A 555 -1.35 -2.56 -1.73
N VAL A 556 -0.78 -1.35 -1.88
CA VAL A 556 0.15 -1.00 -2.95
C VAL A 556 1.51 -0.67 -2.38
N ASN A 557 2.46 -1.56 -2.67
CA ASN A 557 3.87 -1.43 -2.33
C ASN A 557 4.71 -1.64 -3.60
N THR A 558 5.11 -0.55 -4.23
CA THR A 558 5.86 -0.55 -5.50
C THR A 558 7.37 -0.70 -5.30
N SER A 559 7.86 -0.62 -4.06
CA SER A 559 9.29 -0.70 -3.75
C SER A 559 9.78 -2.12 -3.51
N GLN A 560 8.89 -3.09 -3.24
CA GLN A 560 9.27 -4.44 -2.87
C GLN A 560 10.28 -5.05 -3.85
N ARG A 561 11.37 -5.55 -3.29
CA ARG A 561 12.42 -6.22 -4.06
C ARG A 561 13.28 -7.06 -3.15
N HIS A 562 13.55 -8.29 -3.56
CA HIS A 562 14.41 -9.23 -2.87
C HIS A 562 15.42 -9.80 -3.86
N LEU A 563 16.71 -9.73 -3.52
CA LEU A 563 17.79 -10.35 -4.29
C LEU A 563 18.80 -10.97 -3.35
N GLU A 564 19.35 -12.11 -3.76
CA GLU A 564 20.53 -12.67 -3.13
C GLU A 564 21.81 -12.00 -3.66
N LEU A 565 22.85 -11.94 -2.83
CA LEU A 565 24.20 -11.51 -3.20
C LEU A 565 25.12 -12.72 -3.23
N ALA A 566 26.03 -12.76 -4.20
CA ALA A 566 27.03 -13.81 -4.28
C ALA A 566 28.06 -13.65 -3.16
N VAL A 567 28.22 -14.67 -2.32
CA VAL A 567 29.33 -14.79 -1.37
C VAL A 567 30.54 -15.34 -2.13
N THR A 568 31.53 -14.49 -2.37
CA THR A 568 32.69 -14.81 -3.23
C THR A 568 33.91 -15.30 -2.43
N ALA A 569 34.02 -14.91 -1.17
CA ALA A 569 35.06 -15.39 -0.26
C ALA A 569 34.61 -15.25 1.20
N VAL A 570 35.12 -16.14 2.05
CA VAL A 570 35.02 -16.04 3.51
C VAL A 570 36.42 -16.25 4.09
N ARG A 571 36.95 -15.26 4.81
CA ARG A 571 38.30 -15.27 5.42
C ARG A 571 38.18 -14.82 6.88
N GLY A 572 38.19 -15.79 7.80
CA GLY A 572 37.89 -15.53 9.21
C GLY A 572 36.50 -14.89 9.37
N GLU A 573 36.44 -13.72 9.99
CA GLU A 573 35.19 -12.95 10.16
C GLU A 573 34.84 -12.04 8.97
N THR A 574 35.62 -12.05 7.89
CA THR A 574 35.39 -11.19 6.73
C THR A 574 34.74 -11.98 5.60
N MET A 575 33.64 -11.45 5.05
CA MET A 575 32.96 -12.01 3.88
C MET A 575 33.02 -11.02 2.73
N THR A 576 33.43 -11.49 1.55
CA THR A 576 33.39 -10.69 0.32
C THR A 576 32.11 -11.01 -0.44
N LEU A 577 31.27 -10.00 -0.64
CA LEU A 577 30.00 -10.09 -1.36
C LEU A 577 30.10 -9.35 -2.69
N ARG A 578 29.23 -9.72 -3.65
CA ARG A 578 29.09 -9.02 -4.92
C ARG A 578 27.72 -8.37 -5.04
N THR A 579 27.67 -7.06 -5.34
CA THR A 579 26.41 -6.33 -5.57
C THR A 579 25.67 -6.83 -6.82
N PRO A 580 24.36 -6.51 -6.97
CA PRO A 580 23.60 -6.87 -8.16
C PRO A 580 24.27 -6.33 -9.43
N ARG A 581 24.14 -7.08 -10.53
CA ARG A 581 24.86 -6.80 -11.79
C ARG A 581 24.47 -5.47 -12.42
N THR A 582 23.21 -5.08 -12.33
CA THR A 582 22.67 -3.91 -13.04
C THR A 582 21.70 -3.11 -12.18
N ALA A 583 21.53 -1.83 -12.53
CA ALA A 583 20.51 -0.98 -11.95
C ALA A 583 19.07 -1.43 -12.27
N ALA A 584 18.86 -2.24 -13.31
CA ALA A 584 17.57 -2.87 -13.58
C ALA A 584 17.28 -4.02 -12.61
N ASP A 585 18.30 -4.79 -12.23
CA ASP A 585 18.16 -5.83 -11.21
C ASP A 585 17.76 -5.21 -9.86
N ALA A 586 18.45 -4.15 -9.45
CA ALA A 586 18.17 -3.40 -8.23
C ALA A 586 18.37 -1.90 -8.48
N PRO A 587 17.28 -1.12 -8.59
CA PRO A 587 17.36 0.32 -8.74
C PRO A 587 18.25 0.98 -7.69
N PRO A 588 18.97 2.05 -8.06
CA PRO A 588 19.57 2.99 -7.12
C PRO A 588 18.82 3.24 -5.82
N GLY A 589 19.52 3.17 -4.68
CA GLY A 589 18.94 3.52 -3.38
C GLY A 589 19.43 2.69 -2.22
N TYR A 590 18.76 2.86 -1.08
CA TYR A 590 19.06 2.12 0.15
C TYR A 590 18.36 0.77 0.16
N TYR A 591 19.06 -0.25 0.69
CA TYR A 591 18.57 -1.60 0.88
C TYR A 591 18.96 -2.10 2.27
N MET A 592 18.10 -2.91 2.87
CA MET A 592 18.44 -3.69 4.06
C MET A 592 19.25 -4.92 3.61
N LEU A 593 20.50 -5.03 4.07
CA LEU A 593 21.33 -6.21 3.90
C LEU A 593 21.15 -7.14 5.09
N PHE A 594 20.72 -8.37 4.83
CA PHE A 594 20.61 -9.45 5.80
C PHE A 594 21.64 -10.56 5.49
N LEU A 595 22.22 -11.15 6.54
CA LEU A 595 22.92 -12.44 6.44
C LEU A 595 22.02 -13.53 7.00
N LEU A 596 21.87 -14.65 6.30
CA LEU A 596 21.03 -15.77 6.71
C LEU A 596 21.88 -17.04 6.91
N ASP A 597 21.59 -17.79 7.96
CA ASP A 597 22.18 -19.10 8.20
C ASP A 597 21.52 -20.22 7.37
N GLY A 598 21.96 -21.46 7.58
CA GLY A 598 21.40 -22.64 6.91
C GLY A 598 19.95 -22.99 7.30
N ARG A 599 19.42 -22.40 8.38
CA ARG A 599 18.02 -22.54 8.79
C ARG A 599 17.15 -21.41 8.22
N GLY A 600 17.75 -20.42 7.58
CA GLY A 600 17.06 -19.23 7.07
C GLY A 600 16.85 -18.13 8.11
N VAL A 601 17.51 -18.21 9.28
CA VAL A 601 17.43 -17.17 10.31
C VAL A 601 18.22 -15.94 9.86
N PRO A 602 17.59 -14.76 9.72
CA PRO A 602 18.28 -13.55 9.31
C PRO A 602 18.98 -12.86 10.49
N SER A 603 20.11 -12.19 10.23
CA SER A 603 20.69 -11.18 11.11
C SER A 603 19.73 -10.01 11.33
N THR A 604 20.02 -9.13 12.28
CA THR A 604 19.53 -7.74 12.14
C THR A 604 20.20 -7.13 10.90
N ALA A 605 19.44 -6.43 10.09
CA ALA A 605 19.95 -5.82 8.87
C ALA A 605 20.89 -4.66 9.15
N ARG A 606 21.76 -4.39 8.17
CA ARG A 606 22.44 -3.11 8.04
C ARG A 606 22.04 -2.48 6.71
N TRP A 607 21.93 -1.16 6.71
CA TRP A 607 21.62 -0.42 5.50
C TRP A 607 22.87 -0.31 4.61
N VAL A 608 22.70 -0.62 3.33
CA VAL A 608 23.70 -0.38 2.28
C VAL A 608 23.06 0.43 1.16
N LYS A 609 23.85 1.25 0.47
CA LYS A 609 23.36 2.10 -0.62
C LYS A 609 23.94 1.63 -1.95
N LEU A 610 23.05 1.27 -2.89
CA LEU A 610 23.40 0.83 -4.24
C LEU A 610 23.40 1.97 -5.25
N GLY A 611 24.35 1.86 -6.18
CA GLY A 611 24.66 2.76 -7.28
C GLY A 611 25.77 3.77 -6.94
N ARG A 612 26.36 4.35 -7.99
CA ARG A 612 27.26 5.51 -7.93
C ARG A 612 26.94 6.40 -9.12
N ARG A 613 27.26 7.69 -9.01
CA ARG A 613 27.13 8.65 -10.11
C ARG A 613 28.12 8.34 -11.24
#